data_AF-A0A662BKX5-F1
#
_entry.id   AF-A0A662BKX5-F1
#
_cell.length_a   1.000
_cell.length_b   1.000
_cell.length_c   1.000
_cell.angle_alpha   90.00
_cell.angle_beta   90.00
_cell.angle_gamma   90.00
#
_symmetry.space_group_name_H-M   'P 1'
#
loop_
_entity.id
_entity.type
_entity.pdbx_description
1 polymer ?
#
loop_
_entity_poly.entity_id
_entity_poly.type
_entity_poly.pdbx_seq_one_letter_code
_entity_poly.pdbx_strand_id
1 'polypeptide(L)' 'NLIPAQLFAYYKSIENGLNPDAPSNNGTIHRVVQGVNIYPFEKNKLQESEIEKV' A
#
# COMPACT_ATOMS: atom_id res chain seq x y z
N ASN A 1 17.02 -4.20 12.30
CA ASN A 1 18.04 -4.49 11.27
C ASN A 1 17.43 -4.48 9.88
N LEU A 2 17.64 -3.41 9.09
CA LEU A 2 17.02 -3.23 7.77
C LEU A 2 17.77 -3.97 6.64
N ILE A 3 19.10 -3.81 6.57
CA ILE A 3 19.93 -4.39 5.49
C ILE A 3 19.82 -5.93 5.40
N PRO A 4 19.90 -6.70 6.52
CA PRO A 4 19.76 -8.16 6.42
C PRO A 4 18.38 -8.59 5.93
N ALA A 5 17.32 -7.86 6.29
CA ALA A 5 15.96 -8.16 5.83
C ALA A 5 15.78 -7.86 4.33
N GLN A 6 16.35 -6.76 3.84
CA GLN A 6 16.35 -6.42 2.42
C GLN A 6 17.11 -7.46 1.59
N LEU A 7 18.30 -7.86 2.03
CA LEU A 7 19.10 -8.92 1.37
C LEU A 7 18.35 -10.25 1.35
N PHE A 8 17.73 -10.63 2.47
CA PHE A 8 16.91 -11.83 2.56
C PHE A 8 15.76 -11.82 1.54
N ALA A 9 14.97 -10.74 1.49
CA ALA A 9 13.86 -10.60 0.55
C ALA A 9 14.31 -10.60 -0.91
N TYR A 10 15.43 -9.93 -1.23
CA TYR A 10 16.01 -9.90 -2.57
C TYR A 10 16.40 -11.31 -3.05
N TYR A 11 17.17 -12.05 -2.26
CA TYR A 11 17.56 -13.41 -2.63
C TYR A 11 16.36 -14.35 -2.69
N LYS A 12 15.37 -14.18 -1.81
CA LYS A 12 14.15 -14.99 -1.86
C LYS A 12 13.32 -14.73 -3.12
N SER A 13 13.27 -13.49 -3.60
CA SER A 13 12.62 -13.14 -4.87
C SER A 13 13.25 -13.93 -6.04
N ILE A 14 14.58 -13.91 -6.13
CA ILE A 14 15.34 -14.63 -7.17
C ILE A 14 15.15 -16.15 -7.05
N GLU A 15 15.20 -16.71 -5.83
CA GLU A 15 14.98 -18.13 -5.57
C GLU A 15 13.60 -18.61 -6.06
N ASN A 16 12.59 -17.75 -5.98
CA ASN A 16 11.23 -18.02 -6.48
C ASN A 16 11.04 -17.69 -7.97
N GLY A 17 12.09 -17.31 -8.70
CA GLY A 17 12.02 -16.96 -10.11
C GLY A 17 11.30 -15.64 -10.41
N LEU A 18 11.16 -14.77 -9.41
CA LEU A 18 10.57 -13.44 -9.58
C LEU A 18 11.66 -12.43 -9.99
N ASN A 19 11.26 -11.38 -10.71
CA ASN A 19 12.11 -10.22 -10.95
C ASN A 19 12.01 -9.28 -9.74
N PRO A 20 13.09 -9.03 -8.95
CA PRO A 20 13.05 -8.12 -7.81
C PRO A 20 12.61 -6.69 -8.15
N ASP A 21 12.86 -6.22 -9.38
CA ASP A 21 12.46 -4.88 -9.82
C ASP A 21 10.97 -4.79 -10.18
N ALA A 22 10.38 -5.92 -10.61
CA ALA A 22 8.99 -6.03 -11.04
C ALA A 22 8.39 -7.39 -10.61
N PRO A 23 8.15 -7.62 -9.31
CA PRO A 23 7.79 -8.96 -8.80
C PRO A 23 6.32 -9.36 -9.07
N SER A 24 5.46 -8.44 -9.51
CA SER A 24 4.04 -8.71 -9.82
C SER A 24 3.84 -8.93 -11.32
N ASN A 25 4.10 -10.14 -11.80
CA ASN A 25 3.99 -10.48 -13.23
C ASN A 25 2.57 -10.33 -13.80
N ASN A 26 1.56 -10.46 -12.95
CA ASN A 26 0.15 -10.31 -13.32
C ASN A 26 -0.37 -8.87 -13.23
N GLY A 27 0.48 -7.90 -12.86
CA GLY A 27 0.12 -6.49 -12.79
C GLY A 27 -0.91 -6.15 -11.71
N THR A 28 -1.08 -6.98 -10.67
CA THR A 28 -1.99 -6.67 -9.56
C THR A 28 -1.36 -5.64 -8.59
N ILE A 29 -0.04 -5.67 -8.42
CA ILE A 29 0.71 -4.77 -7.52
C ILE A 29 1.63 -3.87 -8.33
N HIS A 30 1.72 -2.60 -7.95
CA HIS A 30 2.47 -1.58 -8.66
C HIS A 30 3.37 -0.76 -7.73
N ARG A 31 4.48 -0.25 -8.27
CA ARG A 31 5.37 0.71 -7.56
C ARG A 31 4.63 1.99 -7.17
N VAL A 32 3.69 2.43 -8.00
CA VAL A 32 2.77 3.54 -7.74
C VAL A 32 1.37 2.96 -7.75
N VAL A 33 0.60 3.20 -6.69
CA VAL A 33 -0.74 2.62 -6.52
C VAL A 33 -1.66 3.05 -7.67
N GLN A 34 -2.50 2.11 -8.13
CA GLN A 34 -3.48 2.32 -9.17
C GLN A 34 -4.87 1.92 -8.66
N GLY A 35 -5.93 2.45 -9.29
CA GLY A 35 -7.31 2.13 -8.92
C GLY A 35 -7.79 2.80 -7.62
N VAL A 36 -7.09 3.82 -7.12
CA VAL A 36 -7.48 4.54 -5.91
C VAL A 36 -8.58 5.54 -6.26
N ASN A 37 -9.75 5.37 -5.64
CA ASN A 37 -10.80 6.39 -5.65
C ASN A 37 -10.68 7.25 -4.40
N ILE A 38 -10.47 8.56 -4.58
CA ILE A 38 -10.39 9.51 -3.48
C ILE A 38 -11.75 10.17 -3.32
N TYR A 39 -12.40 9.93 -2.19
CA TYR A 39 -13.70 10.50 -1.90
C TYR A 39 -13.58 11.89 -1.25
N PRO A 40 -14.54 12.79 -1.49
CA PRO A 40 -14.58 14.08 -0.80
C PRO A 40 -14.61 13.90 0.72
N PHE A 41 -13.83 14.71 1.42
CA PHE A 41 -13.88 14.78 2.87
C PHE A 41 -15.00 15.73 3.30
N GLU A 42 -16.08 15.20 3.88
CA GLU A 42 -17.19 15.99 4.41
C GLU A 42 -16.90 16.45 5.84
N LYS A 43 -16.34 17.66 5.98
CA LYS A 43 -16.01 18.26 7.28
C LYS A 43 -17.24 18.50 8.18
N ASN A 44 -18.40 18.76 7.59
CA ASN A 44 -19.61 19.14 8.33
C ASN A 44 -20.24 17.97 9.11
N LYS A 45 -20.14 16.74 8.61
CA LYS A 45 -20.66 15.54 9.30
C LYS A 45 -19.94 15.22 10.61
N LEU A 46 -18.66 15.58 10.71
CA LEU A 46 -17.89 15.38 11.93
C LEU A 46 -18.35 16.35 13.03
N GLN A 47 -18.65 17.60 12.68
CA GLN A 47 -19.15 18.61 13.61
C GLN A 47 -20.55 18.29 14.12
N GLU A 48 -21.45 17.82 13.24
CA GLU A 48 -22.80 17.40 13.62
C GLU A 48 -22.77 16.19 14.59
N SER A 49 -21.87 15.22 14.37
CA SER A 49 -21.71 14.05 15.26
C SER A 49 -21.09 14.37 16.64
N GLU A 50 -20.47 15.53 16.79
CA GLU A 50 -19.96 16.03 18.08
C GLU A 50 -21.02 16.83 18.83
N ILE A 51 -21.89 17.55 18.10
CA ILE A 51 -23.00 18.33 18.66
C ILE A 51 -24.12 17.41 19.16
N GLU A 52 -24.41 16.29 18.47
CA GLU A 52 -25.45 15.33 18.87
C GLU A 52 -25.07 14.47 20.10
N LYS A 53 -23.82 14.58 20.57
CA LYS A 53 -23.33 13.93 21.81
C LYS A 53 -23.47 14.79 23.07
N VAL A 54 -24.04 16.00 22.95
CA VAL A 54 -24.33 16.95 24.04
C VAL A 54 -25.83 16.99 24.30
#